data_AF-A0A1T2WZ13-F1
#
_entry.id   AF-A0A1T2WZ13-F1
#
_cell.length_a   1.000
_cell.length_b   1.000
_cell.length_c   1.000
_cell.angle_alpha   90.00
_cell.angle_beta   90.00
_cell.angle_gamma   90.00
#
_symmetry.space_group_name_H-M   'P 1'
#
loop_
_entity.id
_entity.type
_entity.pdbx_description
1 polymer ?
#
loop_
_entity_poly.entity_id
_entity_poly.type
_entity_poly.pdbx_seq_one_letter_code
_entity_poly.pdbx_strand_id
1 'polypeptide(L)'
;MNPLVYFSRDYLNCRKRQILNALLLRNIPADYLLYNSFENTREIYNEIIIKGNLCWQYQPNYINTSDLNLLGIKEKKVNFDKFKDAIDFINSLLIKGMDVFVNASTRFIPHRLEPNSTGSTFLKLSSYNNEQKSFLVNDVILERDYDVQIIEEAYDSLPNNKKYITYLDFSDYSLQKNAIESFKIKGDKWIRDLDDDLSFYDRIAGLLNDSSEERFKNLEDLLNKITQAFAIISGSRLLYQFYLSINGISKPILNLLMRSSDLAQIVKSLSIKNQELIKISSERINLSNIYSNLKKLKEMDREILNMLKLEINGLEYEDKFGLDLVDSWKINKGDDLALHKQVFSSSDSEIVYYKSNLVDGYNLTRWNSKESDPQWIYVDLESEQVIKTVVLNWEAAYAKSYKIQVSNDALDWTDIYTTSTGQGEIEELKVSGKGRFLRMFGTERGTPYGYSLWGLSVFNN
;
A
#
# COMPACT_ATOMS: atom_id res chain seq x y z
N MET A 1 -0.43 -11.33 8.33
CA MET A 1 -1.20 -10.06 8.46
C MET A 1 -2.33 -10.10 7.44
N ASN A 2 -3.54 -9.61 7.72
CA ASN A 2 -4.57 -9.52 6.69
C ASN A 2 -4.05 -8.56 5.60
N PRO A 3 -3.95 -8.97 4.32
CA PRO A 3 -3.36 -8.14 3.27
C PRO A 3 -4.03 -6.77 3.16
N LEU A 4 -5.35 -6.67 3.40
CA LEU A 4 -6.08 -5.41 3.43
C LEU A 4 -5.54 -4.39 4.45
N VAL A 5 -5.03 -4.85 5.59
CA VAL A 5 -4.42 -3.97 6.61
C VAL A 5 -3.11 -3.37 6.10
N TYR A 6 -2.30 -4.18 5.41
CA TYR A 6 -1.03 -3.72 4.82
C TYR A 6 -1.30 -2.70 3.70
N PHE A 7 -2.21 -3.03 2.78
CA PHE A 7 -2.49 -2.21 1.60
C PHE A 7 -3.24 -0.92 1.92
N SER A 8 -4.03 -0.89 2.99
CA SER A 8 -4.70 0.35 3.40
C SER A 8 -3.74 1.51 3.70
N ARG A 9 -2.48 1.22 4.06
CA ARG A 9 -1.56 2.24 4.59
C ARG A 9 -1.11 3.27 3.57
N ASP A 10 -0.81 2.84 2.36
CA ASP A 10 -0.16 3.68 1.37
C ASP A 10 -1.15 4.34 0.40
N TYR A 11 -2.43 3.91 0.42
CA TYR A 11 -3.40 4.20 -0.61
C TYR A 11 -4.76 4.72 -0.09
N LEU A 12 -5.11 4.45 1.18
CA LEU A 12 -6.34 4.95 1.79
C LEU A 12 -6.07 6.17 2.66
N ASN A 13 -7.03 7.11 2.66
CA ASN A 13 -7.04 8.15 3.67
C ASN A 13 -7.28 7.57 5.07
N CYS A 14 -6.89 8.35 6.09
CA CYS A 14 -6.91 7.91 7.49
C CYS A 14 -8.29 7.39 7.91
N ARG A 15 -9.38 8.03 7.47
CA ARG A 15 -10.73 7.66 7.86
C ARG A 15 -11.14 6.31 7.30
N LYS A 16 -10.93 6.09 6.00
CA LYS A 16 -11.28 4.83 5.32
C LYS A 16 -10.49 3.66 5.88
N ARG A 17 -9.20 3.88 6.16
CA ARG A 17 -8.33 2.90 6.82
C ARG A 17 -8.80 2.54 8.23
N GLN A 18 -9.17 3.54 9.02
CA GLN A 18 -9.69 3.33 10.37
C GLN A 18 -10.97 2.49 10.37
N ILE A 19 -11.90 2.78 9.47
CA ILE A 19 -13.13 2.00 9.31
C ILE A 19 -12.79 0.58 8.87
N LEU A 20 -11.97 0.41 7.83
CA LEU A 20 -11.57 -0.91 7.34
C LEU A 20 -10.94 -1.75 8.46
N ASN A 21 -10.01 -1.19 9.23
CA ASN A 21 -9.40 -1.88 10.37
C ASN A 21 -10.44 -2.27 11.44
N ALA A 22 -11.41 -1.40 11.74
CA ALA A 22 -12.46 -1.69 12.70
C ALA A 22 -13.34 -2.88 12.27
N LEU A 23 -13.60 -3.01 10.96
CA LEU A 23 -14.31 -4.16 10.38
C LEU A 23 -13.47 -5.44 10.50
N LEU A 24 -12.21 -5.39 10.06
CA LEU A 24 -11.33 -6.55 10.01
C LEU A 24 -11.02 -7.12 11.40
N LEU A 25 -10.81 -6.27 12.42
CA LEU A 25 -10.62 -6.71 13.80
C LEU A 25 -11.82 -7.45 14.39
N ARG A 26 -13.02 -7.25 13.82
CA ARG A 26 -14.26 -7.94 14.21
C ARG A 26 -14.62 -9.10 13.30
N ASN A 27 -13.72 -9.51 12.39
CA ASN A 27 -13.97 -10.51 11.36
C ASN A 27 -15.19 -10.18 10.47
N ILE A 28 -15.49 -8.90 10.29
CA ILE A 28 -16.54 -8.46 9.36
C ILE A 28 -15.95 -8.48 7.94
N PRO A 29 -16.58 -9.15 6.96
CA PRO A 29 -16.06 -9.26 5.60
C PRO A 29 -16.17 -7.92 4.88
N ALA A 30 -15.12 -7.10 4.98
CA ALA A 30 -15.07 -5.78 4.38
C ALA A 30 -14.98 -5.81 2.85
N ASP A 31 -14.64 -6.95 2.25
CA ASP A 31 -14.49 -7.13 0.81
C ASP A 31 -15.77 -6.76 0.03
N TYR A 32 -16.95 -6.98 0.61
CA TYR A 32 -18.23 -6.55 0.01
C TYR A 32 -18.34 -5.03 -0.17
N LEU A 33 -17.64 -4.24 0.65
CA LEU A 33 -17.67 -2.78 0.61
C LEU A 33 -16.69 -2.20 -0.43
N LEU A 34 -15.93 -3.05 -1.12
CA LEU A 34 -14.93 -2.68 -2.12
C LEU A 34 -15.47 -2.77 -3.56
N TYR A 35 -16.80 -2.91 -3.74
CA TYR A 35 -17.44 -3.11 -5.05
C TYR A 35 -17.17 -1.98 -6.08
N ASN A 36 -16.77 -0.80 -5.61
CA ASN A 36 -16.43 0.35 -6.43
C ASN A 36 -15.02 0.88 -6.13
N SER A 37 -14.10 -0.01 -5.73
CA SER A 37 -12.71 0.38 -5.46
C SER A 37 -11.80 0.45 -6.68
N PHE A 38 -12.29 0.08 -7.88
CA PHE A 38 -11.62 0.41 -9.14
C PHE A 38 -11.79 1.91 -9.43
N GLU A 39 -10.82 2.70 -9.04
CA GLU A 39 -10.82 4.16 -9.18
C GLU A 39 -10.58 4.58 -10.62
N ASN A 40 -11.29 5.63 -11.02
CA ASN A 40 -11.20 6.21 -12.35
C ASN A 40 -9.91 7.04 -12.49
N THR A 41 -9.08 6.70 -13.48
CA THR A 41 -7.78 7.34 -13.70
C THR A 41 -7.90 8.81 -14.10
N ARG A 42 -9.03 9.23 -14.70
CA ARG A 42 -9.35 10.64 -14.98
C ARG A 42 -9.53 11.44 -13.69
N GLU A 43 -10.20 10.88 -12.69
CA GLU A 43 -10.38 11.53 -11.39
C GLU A 43 -9.05 11.63 -10.64
N ILE A 44 -8.24 10.57 -10.69
CA ILE A 44 -6.88 10.58 -10.13
C ILE A 44 -6.02 11.67 -10.80
N TYR A 45 -6.10 11.81 -12.13
CA TYR A 45 -5.42 12.88 -12.87
C TYR A 45 -5.79 14.27 -12.31
N ASN A 46 -7.09 14.53 -12.19
CA ASN A 46 -7.61 15.82 -11.77
C ASN A 46 -7.22 16.14 -10.31
N GLU A 47 -7.39 15.18 -9.40
CA GLU A 47 -7.11 15.39 -7.98
C GLU A 47 -5.61 15.49 -7.68
N ILE A 48 -4.80 14.62 -8.26
CA ILE A 48 -3.40 14.49 -7.85
C ILE A 48 -2.48 15.32 -8.75
N ILE A 49 -2.67 15.24 -10.07
CA ILE A 49 -1.75 15.89 -11.01
C ILE A 49 -2.09 17.36 -11.17
N ILE A 50 -3.37 17.69 -11.36
CA ILE A 50 -3.82 19.07 -11.60
C ILE A 50 -3.95 19.86 -10.29
N LYS A 51 -4.69 19.33 -9.30
CA LYS A 51 -4.88 20.04 -8.01
C LYS A 51 -3.70 19.89 -7.05
N GLY A 52 -2.82 18.91 -7.25
CA GLY A 52 -1.66 18.69 -6.39
C GLY A 52 -2.01 18.09 -5.02
N ASN A 53 -3.17 17.44 -4.89
CA ASN A 53 -3.53 16.76 -3.65
C ASN A 53 -2.61 15.56 -3.42
N LEU A 54 -2.33 15.28 -2.15
CA LEU A 54 -1.55 14.12 -1.71
C LEU A 54 -2.46 12.88 -1.67
N CYS A 55 -1.91 11.67 -1.74
CA CYS A 55 -2.73 10.46 -1.86
C CYS A 55 -3.70 10.30 -0.67
N TRP A 56 -3.30 10.72 0.53
CA TRP A 56 -4.15 10.67 1.73
C TRP A 56 -5.26 11.72 1.75
N GLN A 57 -5.22 12.71 0.85
CA GLN A 57 -6.30 13.69 0.66
C GLN A 57 -7.33 13.20 -0.35
N TYR A 58 -6.98 12.21 -1.18
CA TYR A 58 -7.90 11.57 -2.12
C TYR A 58 -9.09 10.96 -1.36
N GLN A 59 -10.29 11.17 -1.90
CA GLN A 59 -11.54 10.73 -1.31
C GLN A 59 -12.11 9.57 -2.12
N PRO A 60 -11.79 8.32 -1.77
CA PRO A 60 -12.33 7.16 -2.46
C PRO A 60 -13.82 7.01 -2.19
N ASN A 61 -14.53 6.48 -3.19
CA ASN A 61 -15.99 6.35 -3.17
C ASN A 61 -16.51 5.04 -2.56
N TYR A 62 -15.63 4.18 -2.03
CA TYR A 62 -15.98 2.90 -1.38
C TYR A 62 -15.96 3.00 0.14
N ILE A 63 -16.58 2.04 0.85
CA ILE A 63 -16.74 2.05 2.32
C ILE A 63 -17.48 3.33 2.77
N ASN A 64 -18.68 3.55 2.23
CA ASN A 64 -19.48 4.74 2.55
C ASN A 64 -20.49 4.47 3.67
N THR A 65 -20.97 5.53 4.32
CA THR A 65 -21.96 5.43 5.40
C THR A 65 -23.22 4.67 4.97
N SER A 66 -23.68 4.86 3.72
CA SER A 66 -24.82 4.12 3.18
C SER A 66 -24.56 2.61 3.06
N ASP A 67 -23.34 2.21 2.75
CA ASP A 67 -22.93 0.81 2.65
C ASP A 67 -22.73 0.17 4.03
N LEU A 68 -22.18 0.93 4.99
CA LEU A 68 -22.12 0.51 6.40
C LEU A 68 -23.53 0.30 6.97
N ASN A 69 -24.48 1.20 6.65
CA ASN A 69 -25.86 1.08 7.07
C ASN A 69 -26.54 -0.18 6.53
N LEU A 70 -26.19 -0.65 5.31
CA LEU A 70 -26.70 -1.93 4.78
C LEU A 70 -26.26 -3.13 5.60
N LEU A 71 -25.12 -3.02 6.30
CA LEU A 71 -24.63 -4.03 7.23
C LEU A 71 -25.17 -3.84 8.66
N GLY A 72 -26.01 -2.83 8.91
CA GLY A 72 -26.45 -2.45 10.26
C GLY A 72 -25.39 -1.69 11.07
N ILE A 73 -24.28 -1.28 10.45
CA ILE A 73 -23.20 -0.54 11.10
C ILE A 73 -23.47 0.95 10.96
N LYS A 74 -23.62 1.65 12.09
CA LYS A 74 -23.98 3.07 12.10
C LYS A 74 -22.79 3.92 12.48
N GLU A 75 -22.42 4.84 11.61
CA GLU A 75 -21.50 5.92 11.94
C GLU A 75 -22.28 7.03 12.66
N LYS A 76 -21.87 7.35 13.89
CA LYS A 76 -22.50 8.37 14.72
C LYS A 76 -21.53 9.54 14.92
N LYS A 77 -22.08 10.75 14.95
CA LYS A 77 -21.35 12.00 15.20
C LYS A 77 -22.00 12.76 16.35
N VAL A 78 -21.19 13.17 17.33
CA VAL A 78 -21.63 13.94 18.50
C VAL A 78 -20.69 15.13 18.67
N ASN A 79 -21.25 16.34 18.78
CA ASN A 79 -20.46 17.56 18.94
C ASN A 79 -20.29 17.89 20.43
N PHE A 80 -19.11 18.39 20.78
CA PHE A 80 -18.81 18.92 22.10
C PHE A 80 -18.01 20.22 21.94
N ASP A 81 -18.36 21.27 22.68
CA ASP A 81 -17.64 22.55 22.62
C ASP A 81 -16.21 22.45 23.17
N LYS A 82 -16.05 21.56 24.17
CA LYS A 82 -14.82 21.30 24.91
C LYS A 82 -14.57 19.80 25.04
N PHE A 83 -13.32 19.37 24.90
CA PHE A 83 -12.97 17.95 24.97
C PHE A 83 -13.26 17.33 26.34
N LYS A 84 -13.03 18.08 27.44
CA LYS A 84 -13.31 17.62 28.80
C LYS A 84 -14.75 17.12 28.99
N ASP A 85 -15.72 17.73 28.30
CA ASP A 85 -17.15 17.37 28.41
C ASP A 85 -17.47 16.09 27.63
N ALA A 86 -16.56 15.65 26.75
CA ALA A 86 -16.68 14.42 25.98
C ALA A 86 -16.08 13.19 26.69
N ILE A 87 -15.25 13.36 27.73
CA ILE A 87 -14.46 12.27 28.32
C ILE A 87 -15.35 11.12 28.84
N ASP A 88 -16.36 11.43 29.65
CA ASP A 88 -17.26 10.41 30.22
C ASP A 88 -18.06 9.69 29.12
N PHE A 89 -18.49 10.46 28.11
CA PHE A 89 -19.17 9.90 26.94
C PHE A 89 -18.26 8.94 26.17
N ILE A 90 -17.04 9.36 25.85
CA ILE A 90 -16.03 8.53 25.17
C ILE A 90 -15.75 7.27 25.98
N ASN A 91 -15.49 7.39 27.28
CA ASN A 91 -15.22 6.25 28.15
C ASN A 91 -16.39 5.25 28.14
N SER A 92 -17.64 5.73 28.19
CA SER A 92 -18.82 4.87 28.11
C SER A 92 -18.92 4.08 26.81
N LEU A 93 -18.46 4.65 25.69
CA LEU A 93 -18.44 3.99 24.38
C LEU A 93 -17.31 2.95 24.31
N LEU A 94 -16.14 3.27 24.84
CA LEU A 94 -15.00 2.36 24.88
C LEU A 94 -15.29 1.12 25.73
N ILE A 95 -15.94 1.28 26.89
CA ILE A 95 -16.39 0.16 27.73
C ILE A 95 -17.40 -0.75 26.98
N LYS A 96 -18.21 -0.18 26.09
CA LYS A 96 -19.12 -0.93 25.21
C LYS A 96 -18.43 -1.56 24.00
N GLY A 97 -17.11 -1.39 23.85
CA GLY A 97 -16.33 -1.94 22.74
C GLY A 97 -16.54 -1.22 21.41
N MET A 98 -16.98 0.05 21.42
CA MET A 98 -17.12 0.84 20.19
C MET A 98 -15.79 1.47 19.77
N ASP A 99 -15.54 1.56 18.46
CA ASP A 99 -14.40 2.34 17.95
C ASP A 99 -14.73 3.83 18.01
N VAL A 100 -13.98 4.57 18.81
CA VAL A 100 -14.17 6.02 18.99
C VAL A 100 -13.05 6.78 18.30
N PHE A 101 -13.43 7.80 17.53
CA PHE A 101 -12.53 8.66 16.79
C PHE A 101 -12.74 10.12 17.16
N VAL A 102 -11.64 10.79 17.50
CA VAL A 102 -11.61 12.20 17.90
C VAL A 102 -10.93 13.00 16.82
N ASN A 103 -11.62 14.01 16.28
CA ASN A 103 -10.96 14.96 15.38
C ASN A 103 -10.01 15.84 16.20
N ALA A 104 -8.76 15.98 15.76
CA ALA A 104 -7.69 16.65 16.49
C ALA A 104 -6.82 17.45 15.52
N SER A 105 -6.35 18.62 15.96
CA SER A 105 -5.36 19.40 15.19
C SER A 105 -4.02 18.67 15.18
N THR A 106 -3.44 18.50 13.99
CA THR A 106 -2.13 17.82 13.80
C THR A 106 -0.99 18.52 14.53
N ARG A 107 -1.11 19.83 14.75
CA ARG A 107 -0.10 20.67 15.44
C ARG A 107 0.28 20.16 16.84
N PHE A 108 -0.65 19.54 17.55
CA PHE A 108 -0.47 19.14 18.94
C PHE A 108 -0.15 17.66 19.12
N ILE A 109 -0.18 16.87 18.04
CA ILE A 109 -0.05 15.41 18.12
C ILE A 109 1.43 15.01 18.06
N PRO A 110 2.04 14.48 19.14
CA PRO A 110 3.49 14.22 19.23
C PRO A 110 4.06 13.38 18.09
N HIS A 111 3.31 12.40 17.57
CA HIS A 111 3.77 11.52 16.49
C HIS A 111 3.46 12.06 15.08
N ARG A 112 2.84 13.23 14.98
CA ARG A 112 2.48 13.93 13.74
C ARG A 112 2.91 15.40 13.77
N LEU A 113 3.92 15.72 14.57
CA LEU A 113 4.36 17.09 14.79
C LEU A 113 4.76 17.75 13.47
N GLU A 114 3.83 18.54 12.94
CA GLU A 114 4.05 19.46 11.84
C GLU A 114 3.81 20.87 12.40
N PRO A 115 4.86 21.58 12.85
CA PRO A 115 4.73 22.81 13.64
C PRO A 115 3.88 23.92 12.99
N ASN A 116 3.72 23.86 11.66
CA ASN A 116 3.00 24.84 10.83
C ASN A 116 1.72 24.28 10.18
N SER A 117 1.27 23.09 10.57
CA SER A 117 0.10 22.45 9.96
C SER A 117 -1.20 23.09 10.46
N THR A 118 -2.06 23.49 9.53
CA THR A 118 -3.44 23.93 9.80
C THR A 118 -4.44 22.77 9.64
N GLY A 119 -3.91 21.56 9.44
CA GLY A 119 -4.68 20.33 9.23
C GLY A 119 -5.37 19.82 10.50
N SER A 120 -6.26 18.86 10.27
CA SER A 120 -6.87 18.06 11.33
C SER A 120 -6.81 16.58 10.94
N THR A 121 -6.66 15.72 11.92
CA THR A 121 -6.62 14.26 11.78
C THR A 121 -7.60 13.61 12.75
N PHE A 122 -7.90 12.33 12.57
CA PHE A 122 -8.70 11.56 13.52
C PHE A 122 -7.80 10.66 14.36
N LEU A 123 -7.86 10.81 15.68
CA LEU A 123 -7.25 9.88 16.62
C LEU A 123 -8.25 8.77 16.96
N LYS A 124 -7.85 7.51 16.81
CA LYS A 124 -8.62 6.38 17.32
C LYS A 124 -8.24 6.12 18.78
N LEU A 125 -9.23 6.12 19.66
CA LEU A 125 -9.06 5.81 21.09
C LEU A 125 -9.50 4.36 21.34
N SER A 126 -8.71 3.64 22.14
CA SER A 126 -8.95 2.21 22.43
C SER A 126 -9.28 1.93 23.90
N SER A 127 -8.76 2.72 24.83
CA SER A 127 -9.10 2.63 26.25
C SER A 127 -8.84 3.98 26.95
N TYR A 128 -9.44 4.15 28.14
CA TYR A 128 -9.23 5.30 29.02
C TYR A 128 -8.72 4.81 30.37
N ASN A 129 -7.58 5.35 30.83
CA ASN A 129 -7.05 5.12 32.16
C ASN A 129 -7.39 6.32 33.05
N ASN A 130 -8.30 6.12 34.00
CA ASN A 130 -8.78 7.18 34.89
C ASN A 130 -7.72 7.61 35.92
N GLU A 131 -6.83 6.72 36.34
CA GLU A 131 -5.77 7.02 37.32
C GLU A 131 -4.68 7.87 36.68
N GLN A 132 -4.23 7.48 35.49
CA GLN A 132 -3.18 8.18 34.76
C GLN A 132 -3.68 9.38 33.96
N LYS A 133 -5.01 9.56 33.87
CA LYS A 133 -5.65 10.55 33.00
C LYS A 133 -5.10 10.49 31.58
N SER A 134 -5.10 9.29 31.02
CA SER A 134 -4.58 9.01 29.68
C SER A 134 -5.56 8.20 28.84
N PHE A 135 -5.48 8.37 27.52
CA PHE A 135 -6.12 7.49 26.55
C PHE A 135 -5.08 6.66 25.81
N LEU A 136 -5.36 5.38 25.62
CA LEU A 136 -4.60 4.57 24.67
C LEU A 136 -5.01 4.97 23.26
N VAL A 137 -4.12 5.70 22.58
CA VAL A 137 -4.29 6.06 21.18
C VAL A 137 -3.74 4.91 20.33
N ASN A 138 -4.60 4.34 19.50
CA ASN A 138 -4.22 3.33 18.51
C ASN A 138 -4.34 3.98 17.13
N ASP A 139 -3.39 4.86 16.82
CA ASP A 139 -3.24 5.31 15.46
C ASP A 139 -2.47 4.24 14.67
N VAL A 140 -2.73 4.23 13.39
CA VAL A 140 -2.40 3.25 12.38
C VAL A 140 -0.96 2.67 12.35
N ILE A 141 0.01 3.32 13.00
CA ILE A 141 1.44 2.94 13.12
C ILE A 141 1.95 3.00 14.56
N LEU A 142 1.06 3.33 15.51
CA LEU A 142 1.43 3.69 16.87
C LEU A 142 0.28 3.33 17.84
N GLU A 143 0.58 2.41 18.74
CA GLU A 143 -0.21 2.22 19.95
C GLU A 143 0.56 2.86 21.11
N ARG A 144 0.00 3.94 21.69
CA ARG A 144 0.67 4.70 22.75
C ARG A 144 -0.32 5.44 23.64
N ASP A 145 -0.01 5.50 24.93
CA ASP A 145 -0.75 6.33 25.89
C ASP A 145 -0.48 7.82 25.67
N TYR A 146 -1.58 8.58 25.56
CA TYR A 146 -1.58 10.03 25.46
C TYR A 146 -2.22 10.59 26.71
N ASP A 147 -1.56 11.55 27.34
CA ASP A 147 -2.19 12.37 28.37
C ASP A 147 -3.42 13.07 27.78
N VAL A 148 -4.51 13.11 28.53
CA VAL A 148 -5.76 13.78 28.15
C VAL A 148 -5.50 15.22 27.71
N GLN A 149 -4.56 15.93 28.34
CA GLN A 149 -4.22 17.32 28.01
C GLN A 149 -3.78 17.49 26.55
N ILE A 150 -3.01 16.53 26.01
CA ILE A 150 -2.54 16.56 24.62
C ILE A 150 -3.74 16.51 23.67
N ILE A 151 -4.70 15.62 23.94
CA ILE A 151 -5.89 15.44 23.12
C ILE A 151 -6.84 16.63 23.29
N GLU A 152 -6.96 17.15 24.51
CA GLU A 152 -7.77 18.34 24.83
C GLU A 152 -7.29 19.55 24.06
N GLU A 153 -5.99 19.89 24.12
CA GLU A 153 -5.41 21.00 23.38
C GLU A 153 -5.64 20.85 21.87
N ALA A 154 -5.41 19.65 21.34
CA ALA A 154 -5.59 19.35 19.93
C ALA A 154 -7.04 19.47 19.44
N TYR A 155 -8.01 19.04 20.24
CA TYR A 155 -9.43 19.11 19.93
C TYR A 155 -9.97 20.53 20.11
N ASP A 156 -9.63 21.19 21.22
CA ASP A 156 -10.16 22.50 21.57
C ASP A 156 -9.66 23.62 20.65
N SER A 157 -8.49 23.44 20.04
CA SER A 157 -7.94 24.38 19.05
C SER A 157 -8.65 24.33 17.69
N LEU A 158 -9.49 23.32 17.43
CA LEU A 158 -10.21 23.21 16.17
C LEU A 158 -11.32 24.27 16.05
N PRO A 159 -11.70 24.68 14.83
CA PRO A 159 -12.90 25.48 14.63
C PRO A 159 -14.16 24.69 15.03
N ASN A 160 -15.21 25.38 15.48
CA ASN A 160 -16.41 24.74 16.05
C ASN A 160 -17.06 23.69 15.13
N ASN A 161 -17.06 23.90 13.81
CA ASN A 161 -17.59 22.93 12.84
C ASN A 161 -16.77 21.63 12.73
N LYS A 162 -15.57 21.61 13.30
CA LYS A 162 -14.66 20.46 13.37
C LYS A 162 -14.59 19.81 14.75
N LYS A 163 -15.23 20.39 15.77
CA LYS A 163 -15.28 19.85 17.13
C LYS A 163 -16.35 18.78 17.27
N TYR A 164 -15.98 17.55 16.96
CA TYR A 164 -16.87 16.41 17.11
C TYR A 164 -16.13 15.09 17.33
N ILE A 165 -16.82 14.20 18.03
CA ILE A 165 -16.46 12.81 18.22
C ILE A 165 -17.29 11.98 17.24
N THR A 166 -16.67 10.99 16.60
CA THR A 166 -17.40 9.98 15.84
C THR A 166 -17.15 8.61 16.42
N TYR A 167 -18.12 7.70 16.27
CA TYR A 167 -17.94 6.31 16.63
C TYR A 167 -18.71 5.40 15.69
N LEU A 168 -18.26 4.15 15.61
CA LEU A 168 -18.94 3.08 14.88
C LEU A 168 -19.75 2.23 15.86
N ASP A 169 -21.05 2.18 15.64
CA ASP A 169 -21.98 1.34 16.37
C ASP A 169 -22.26 0.06 15.59
N PHE A 170 -21.89 -1.07 16.19
CA PHE A 170 -22.03 -2.41 15.64
C PHE A 170 -23.20 -3.19 16.26
N SER A 171 -24.01 -2.56 17.13
CA SER A 171 -25.05 -3.25 17.90
C SER A 171 -26.07 -3.97 17.02
N ASP A 172 -26.35 -3.43 15.84
CA ASP A 172 -27.30 -3.97 14.87
C ASP A 172 -26.61 -4.71 13.70
N TYR A 173 -25.31 -5.00 13.80
CA TYR A 173 -24.56 -5.62 12.70
C TYR A 173 -25.14 -6.97 12.29
N SER A 174 -25.42 -7.12 11.00
CA SER A 174 -25.83 -8.40 10.42
C SER A 174 -25.47 -8.44 8.93
N LEU A 175 -24.75 -9.48 8.51
CA LEU A 175 -24.51 -9.76 7.09
C LEU A 175 -25.66 -10.60 6.53
N GLN A 176 -26.74 -9.90 6.15
CA GLN A 176 -27.92 -10.53 5.60
C GLN A 176 -27.79 -10.78 4.09
N LYS A 177 -28.54 -11.76 3.57
CA LYS A 177 -28.52 -12.13 2.15
C LYS A 177 -28.88 -10.96 1.22
N ASN A 178 -29.88 -10.15 1.60
CA ASN A 178 -30.28 -8.94 0.88
C ASN A 178 -29.16 -7.89 0.80
N ALA A 179 -28.32 -7.76 1.83
CA ALA A 179 -27.17 -6.87 1.81
C ALA A 179 -26.12 -7.37 0.81
N ILE A 180 -25.81 -8.66 0.83
CA ILE A 180 -24.90 -9.30 -0.15
C ILE A 180 -25.40 -9.10 -1.58
N GLU A 181 -26.68 -9.40 -1.85
CA GLU A 181 -27.32 -9.18 -3.15
C GLU A 181 -27.25 -7.70 -3.57
N SER A 182 -27.45 -6.78 -2.62
CA SER A 182 -27.35 -5.33 -2.88
C SER A 182 -25.92 -4.93 -3.28
N PHE A 183 -24.88 -5.44 -2.63
CA PHE A 183 -23.49 -5.16 -3.01
C PHE A 183 -23.17 -5.71 -4.40
N LYS A 184 -23.65 -6.91 -4.74
CA LYS A 184 -23.48 -7.48 -6.09
C LYS A 184 -24.14 -6.59 -7.15
N ILE A 185 -25.39 -6.17 -6.95
CA ILE A 185 -26.12 -5.28 -7.86
C ILE A 185 -25.37 -3.94 -8.02
N LYS A 186 -24.90 -3.36 -6.91
CA LYS A 186 -24.12 -2.12 -6.93
C LYS A 186 -22.80 -2.27 -7.69
N GLY A 187 -22.08 -3.37 -7.47
CA GLY A 187 -20.83 -3.66 -8.16
C GLY A 187 -21.00 -3.86 -9.65
N ASP A 188 -21.99 -4.65 -10.08
CA ASP A 188 -22.29 -4.85 -11.51
C ASP A 188 -22.73 -3.55 -12.17
N LYS A 189 -23.51 -2.72 -11.47
CA LYS A 189 -23.87 -1.38 -11.96
C LYS A 189 -22.64 -0.48 -12.08
N TRP A 190 -21.79 -0.43 -11.05
CA TRP A 190 -20.59 0.40 -11.02
C TRP A 190 -19.70 0.17 -12.25
N ILE A 191 -19.36 -1.09 -12.55
CA ILE A 191 -18.47 -1.41 -13.66
C ILE A 191 -19.13 -1.16 -15.04
N ARG A 192 -20.46 -1.31 -15.16
CA ARG A 192 -21.20 -0.94 -16.38
C ARG A 192 -21.16 0.56 -16.63
N ASP A 193 -21.33 1.35 -15.57
CA ASP A 193 -21.38 2.81 -15.61
C ASP A 193 -19.98 3.44 -15.64
N LEU A 194 -18.91 2.67 -15.36
CA LEU A 194 -17.54 3.16 -15.35
C LEU A 194 -17.09 3.55 -16.77
N ASP A 195 -16.95 4.87 -16.97
CA ASP A 195 -16.38 5.51 -18.15
C ASP A 195 -14.98 6.05 -17.82
N ASP A 196 -13.96 5.27 -18.18
CA ASP A 196 -12.56 5.66 -18.06
C ASP A 196 -11.88 5.50 -19.43
N ASP A 197 -11.43 6.61 -20.01
CA ASP A 197 -10.75 6.63 -21.31
C ASP A 197 -9.26 6.23 -21.22
N LEU A 198 -8.75 6.08 -19.99
CA LEU A 198 -7.35 5.74 -19.69
C LEU A 198 -6.35 6.73 -20.31
N SER A 199 -6.79 7.96 -20.61
CA SER A 199 -5.93 9.03 -21.14
C SER A 199 -4.93 9.53 -20.09
N PHE A 200 -5.16 9.23 -18.80
CA PHE A 200 -4.22 9.48 -17.72
C PHE A 200 -2.79 9.05 -18.09
N TYR A 201 -2.60 7.82 -18.57
CA TYR A 201 -1.28 7.28 -18.86
C TYR A 201 -0.56 8.05 -19.98
N ASP A 202 -1.29 8.43 -21.04
CA ASP A 202 -0.72 9.23 -22.14
C ASP A 202 -0.39 10.64 -21.67
N ARG A 203 -1.24 11.24 -20.83
CA ARG A 203 -1.03 12.59 -20.29
C ARG A 203 0.21 12.63 -19.40
N ILE A 204 0.40 11.64 -18.51
CA ILE A 204 1.63 11.52 -17.71
C ILE A 204 2.85 11.35 -18.61
N ALA A 205 2.80 10.48 -19.62
CA ALA A 205 3.89 10.32 -20.57
C ALA A 205 4.20 11.65 -21.31
N GLY A 206 3.18 12.40 -21.72
CA GLY A 206 3.34 13.72 -22.31
C GLY A 206 4.05 14.71 -21.38
N LEU A 207 3.65 14.77 -20.10
CA LEU A 207 4.27 15.65 -19.10
C LEU A 207 5.74 15.31 -18.83
N LEU A 208 6.09 14.02 -18.79
CA LEU A 208 7.48 13.59 -18.59
C LEU A 208 8.39 13.90 -19.78
N ASN A 209 7.80 14.02 -20.98
CA ASN A 209 8.50 14.26 -22.24
C ASN A 209 8.65 15.75 -22.58
N ASP A 210 8.15 16.66 -21.74
CA ASP A 210 8.36 18.09 -21.93
C ASP A 210 9.86 18.41 -21.89
N SER A 211 10.37 19.04 -22.96
CA SER A 211 11.77 19.40 -23.16
C SER A 211 12.07 20.85 -22.80
N SER A 212 11.15 21.58 -22.18
CA SER A 212 11.33 22.98 -21.75
C SER A 212 12.44 23.14 -20.70
N GLU A 213 13.11 24.29 -20.63
CA GLU A 213 14.16 24.57 -19.62
C GLU A 213 13.62 24.57 -18.18
N GLU A 214 12.33 24.84 -17.98
CA GLU A 214 11.65 24.73 -16.67
C GLU A 214 11.45 23.29 -16.19
N ARG A 215 11.65 22.29 -17.08
CA ARG A 215 11.45 20.87 -16.80
C ARG A 215 12.12 20.40 -15.52
N PHE A 216 13.39 20.75 -15.29
CA PHE A 216 14.14 20.17 -14.16
C PHE A 216 13.70 20.73 -12.79
N LYS A 217 13.27 22.00 -12.72
CA LYS A 217 12.70 22.56 -11.48
C LYS A 217 11.33 21.95 -11.16
N ASN A 218 10.60 21.52 -12.18
CA ASN A 218 9.24 20.97 -12.05
C ASN A 218 9.20 19.43 -12.07
N LEU A 219 10.29 18.75 -12.44
CA LEU A 219 10.32 17.29 -12.59
C LEU A 219 10.26 16.59 -11.23
N GLU A 220 10.93 17.11 -10.21
CA GLU A 220 10.85 16.54 -8.86
C GLU A 220 9.40 16.60 -8.33
N ASP A 221 8.74 17.76 -8.45
CA ASP A 221 7.32 17.93 -8.09
C ASP A 221 6.41 17.01 -8.91
N LEU A 222 6.62 16.91 -10.22
CA LEU A 222 5.87 16.01 -11.09
C LEU A 222 6.06 14.54 -10.68
N LEU A 223 7.28 14.09 -10.41
CA LEU A 223 7.56 12.73 -9.96
C LEU A 223 6.95 12.45 -8.58
N ASN A 224 6.91 13.44 -7.69
CA ASN A 224 6.16 13.33 -6.43
C ASN A 224 4.66 13.15 -6.70
N LYS A 225 4.04 13.97 -7.56
CA LYS A 225 2.63 13.81 -7.95
C LYS A 225 2.34 12.45 -8.60
N ILE A 226 3.23 11.97 -9.47
CA ILE A 226 3.16 10.63 -10.06
C ILE A 226 3.24 9.55 -8.96
N THR A 227 4.13 9.70 -7.99
CA THR A 227 4.24 8.79 -6.83
C THR A 227 2.91 8.70 -6.07
N GLN A 228 2.27 9.84 -5.81
CA GLN A 228 0.95 9.90 -5.15
C GLN A 228 -0.15 9.23 -5.99
N ALA A 229 -0.17 9.47 -7.30
CA ALA A 229 -1.19 8.92 -8.20
C ALA A 229 -1.07 7.40 -8.34
N PHE A 230 0.15 6.88 -8.52
CA PHE A 230 0.40 5.46 -8.68
C PHE A 230 0.27 4.66 -7.38
N ALA A 231 0.40 5.32 -6.22
CA ALA A 231 -0.08 4.77 -4.96
C ALA A 231 -1.58 4.43 -5.07
N ILE A 232 -2.43 5.41 -5.42
CA ILE A 232 -3.89 5.19 -5.51
C ILE A 232 -4.23 4.11 -6.54
N ILE A 233 -3.62 4.16 -7.74
CA ILE A 233 -3.88 3.16 -8.79
C ILE A 233 -3.52 1.76 -8.29
N SER A 234 -2.34 1.58 -7.71
CA SER A 234 -1.93 0.27 -7.20
C SER A 234 -2.92 -0.27 -6.17
N GLY A 235 -3.20 0.50 -5.11
CA GLY A 235 -4.15 0.10 -4.07
C GLY A 235 -5.55 -0.16 -4.61
N SER A 236 -6.01 0.66 -5.55
CA SER A 236 -7.32 0.52 -6.18
C SER A 236 -7.50 -0.83 -6.87
N ARG A 237 -6.55 -1.24 -7.73
CA ARG A 237 -6.66 -2.50 -8.50
C ARG A 237 -6.64 -3.72 -7.58
N LEU A 238 -5.81 -3.69 -6.55
CA LEU A 238 -5.72 -4.73 -5.56
C LEU A 238 -6.96 -4.84 -4.67
N LEU A 239 -7.46 -3.72 -4.14
CA LEU A 239 -8.70 -3.71 -3.35
C LEU A 239 -9.88 -4.24 -4.16
N TYR A 240 -9.91 -3.92 -5.46
CA TYR A 240 -10.99 -4.38 -6.33
C TYR A 240 -10.91 -5.88 -6.60
N GLN A 241 -9.70 -6.44 -6.72
CA GLN A 241 -9.49 -7.88 -6.82
C GLN A 241 -10.13 -8.64 -5.64
N PHE A 242 -10.00 -8.13 -4.40
CA PHE A 242 -10.62 -8.75 -3.23
C PHE A 242 -12.14 -8.85 -3.37
N TYR A 243 -12.81 -7.77 -3.78
CA TYR A 243 -14.25 -7.81 -4.08
C TYR A 243 -14.61 -8.82 -5.17
N LEU A 244 -13.87 -8.84 -6.28
CA LEU A 244 -14.18 -9.74 -7.39
C LEU A 244 -13.98 -11.21 -7.02
N SER A 245 -12.99 -11.51 -6.17
CA SER A 245 -12.67 -12.86 -5.72
C SER A 245 -13.84 -13.53 -4.98
N ILE A 246 -14.54 -12.77 -4.14
CA ILE A 246 -15.71 -13.27 -3.39
C ILE A 246 -16.99 -13.34 -4.25
N ASN A 247 -16.96 -12.78 -5.46
CA ASN A 247 -18.08 -12.78 -6.41
C ASN A 247 -17.88 -13.75 -7.58
N GLY A 248 -16.88 -14.64 -7.50
CA GLY A 248 -16.70 -15.73 -8.45
C GLY A 248 -16.20 -15.30 -9.83
N ILE A 249 -15.58 -14.12 -9.93
CA ILE A 249 -14.99 -13.63 -11.18
C ILE A 249 -13.78 -14.48 -11.57
N SER A 250 -13.58 -14.66 -12.87
CA SER A 250 -12.60 -15.55 -13.44
C SER A 250 -11.17 -15.21 -13.00
N LYS A 251 -10.37 -16.26 -12.74
CA LYS A 251 -8.96 -16.13 -12.34
C LYS A 251 -8.10 -15.28 -13.29
N PRO A 252 -8.28 -15.32 -14.63
CA PRO A 252 -7.53 -14.45 -15.53
C PRO A 252 -7.68 -12.96 -15.19
N ILE A 253 -8.91 -12.49 -14.93
CA ILE A 253 -9.16 -11.09 -14.55
C ILE A 253 -8.49 -10.77 -13.20
N LEU A 254 -8.64 -11.65 -12.21
CA LEU A 254 -8.02 -11.46 -10.89
C LEU A 254 -6.49 -11.38 -10.97
N ASN A 255 -5.88 -12.17 -11.85
CA ASN A 255 -4.44 -12.15 -12.08
C ASN A 255 -3.99 -10.86 -12.79
N LEU A 256 -4.75 -10.40 -13.79
CA LEU A 256 -4.46 -9.14 -14.48
C LEU A 256 -4.56 -7.94 -13.53
N LEU A 257 -5.57 -7.88 -12.67
CA LEU A 257 -5.69 -6.81 -11.65
C LEU A 257 -4.50 -6.77 -10.71
N MET A 258 -4.04 -7.94 -10.25
CA MET A 258 -2.85 -8.04 -9.40
C MET A 258 -1.60 -7.58 -10.15
N ARG A 259 -1.43 -7.98 -11.42
CA ARG A 259 -0.33 -7.50 -12.27
C ARG A 259 -0.41 -5.97 -12.51
N SER A 260 -1.61 -5.41 -12.63
CA SER A 260 -1.82 -3.96 -12.75
C SER A 260 -1.42 -3.22 -11.48
N SER A 261 -1.78 -3.76 -10.32
CA SER A 261 -1.32 -3.24 -9.04
C SER A 261 0.22 -3.26 -8.94
N ASP A 262 0.85 -4.38 -9.26
CA ASP A 262 2.31 -4.55 -9.23
C ASP A 262 3.02 -3.56 -10.16
N LEU A 263 2.57 -3.44 -11.42
CA LEU A 263 3.16 -2.51 -12.38
C LEU A 263 2.96 -1.05 -11.96
N ALA A 264 1.82 -0.70 -11.37
CA ALA A 264 1.60 0.64 -10.82
C ALA A 264 2.56 0.92 -9.64
N GLN A 265 2.78 -0.07 -8.78
CA GLN A 265 3.75 0.04 -7.69
C GLN A 265 5.20 0.18 -8.19
N ILE A 266 5.56 -0.49 -9.29
CA ILE A 266 6.86 -0.30 -9.95
C ILE A 266 7.01 1.13 -10.45
N VAL A 267 5.99 1.69 -11.12
CA VAL A 267 6.04 3.10 -11.56
C VAL A 267 6.22 4.04 -10.37
N LYS A 268 5.49 3.83 -9.27
CA LYS A 268 5.67 4.59 -8.01
C LYS A 268 7.12 4.53 -7.52
N SER A 269 7.70 3.34 -7.38
CA SER A 269 9.07 3.18 -6.88
C SER A 269 10.12 3.78 -7.83
N LEU A 270 9.93 3.66 -9.15
CA LEU A 270 10.77 4.33 -10.14
C LEU A 270 10.70 5.86 -10.01
N SER A 271 9.52 6.41 -9.74
CA SER A 271 9.35 7.85 -9.53
C SER A 271 10.07 8.34 -8.26
N ILE A 272 10.00 7.59 -7.15
CA ILE A 272 10.74 7.91 -5.92
C ILE A 272 12.25 7.84 -6.16
N LYS A 273 12.72 6.78 -6.81
CA LYS A 273 14.14 6.62 -7.16
C LYS A 273 14.64 7.81 -7.99
N ASN A 274 13.89 8.22 -9.02
CA ASN A 274 14.29 9.35 -9.86
C ASN A 274 14.24 10.70 -9.10
N GLN A 275 13.34 10.89 -8.13
CA GLN A 275 13.37 12.07 -7.24
C GLN A 275 14.68 12.16 -6.46
N GLU A 276 15.13 11.06 -5.87
CA GLU A 276 16.39 11.04 -5.13
C GLU A 276 17.60 11.21 -6.06
N LEU A 277 17.56 10.66 -7.28
CA LEU A 277 18.63 10.84 -8.26
C LEU A 277 18.74 12.29 -8.75
N ILE A 278 17.63 13.02 -8.90
CA ILE A 278 17.64 14.46 -9.25
C ILE A 278 18.49 15.27 -8.25
N LYS A 279 18.39 14.95 -6.95
CA LYS A 279 19.14 15.63 -5.88
C LYS A 279 20.66 15.37 -5.95
N ILE A 280 21.07 14.29 -6.62
CA ILE A 280 22.47 13.87 -6.73
C ILE A 280 23.07 14.31 -8.08
N SER A 281 22.43 13.96 -9.19
CA SER A 281 22.91 14.27 -10.55
C SER A 281 21.81 14.02 -11.59
N SER A 282 21.55 15.03 -12.44
CA SER A 282 20.57 14.94 -13.53
C SER A 282 20.93 13.92 -14.62
N GLU A 283 22.22 13.57 -14.79
CA GLU A 283 22.69 12.59 -15.77
C GLU A 283 22.29 11.15 -15.41
N ARG A 284 21.89 10.90 -14.16
CA ARG A 284 21.49 9.57 -13.67
C ARG A 284 20.00 9.29 -13.79
N ILE A 285 19.20 10.28 -14.20
CA ILE A 285 17.76 10.16 -14.34
C ILE A 285 17.47 9.20 -15.50
N ASN A 286 16.64 8.19 -15.25
CA ASN A 286 16.17 7.27 -16.27
C ASN A 286 14.64 7.14 -16.21
N LEU A 287 13.97 7.75 -17.19
CA LEU A 287 12.51 7.72 -17.31
C LEU A 287 12.01 6.63 -18.28
N SER A 288 12.90 5.95 -19.02
CA SER A 288 12.52 4.96 -20.04
C SER A 288 11.68 3.81 -19.47
N ASN A 289 12.04 3.33 -18.28
CA ASN A 289 11.28 2.30 -17.57
C ASN A 289 9.90 2.82 -17.14
N ILE A 290 9.78 4.09 -16.75
CA ILE A 290 8.48 4.69 -16.44
C ILE A 290 7.60 4.69 -17.71
N TYR A 291 8.10 5.18 -18.84
CA TYR A 291 7.35 5.19 -20.11
C TYR A 291 6.87 3.81 -20.54
N SER A 292 7.76 2.82 -20.50
CA SER A 292 7.42 1.44 -20.87
C SER A 292 6.29 0.89 -20.00
N ASN A 293 6.36 1.13 -18.68
CA ASN A 293 5.35 0.65 -17.75
C ASN A 293 4.02 1.42 -17.86
N LEU A 294 4.02 2.72 -18.17
CA LEU A 294 2.80 3.48 -18.46
C LEU A 294 2.02 2.89 -19.64
N LYS A 295 2.72 2.52 -20.72
CA LYS A 295 2.09 1.89 -21.89
C LYS A 295 1.48 0.53 -21.53
N LYS A 296 2.22 -0.32 -20.82
CA LYS A 296 1.74 -1.64 -20.37
C LYS A 296 0.52 -1.53 -19.46
N LEU A 297 0.54 -0.59 -18.51
CA LEU A 297 -0.58 -0.35 -17.59
C LEU A 297 -1.84 0.07 -18.33
N LYS A 298 -1.72 0.98 -19.30
CA LYS A 298 -2.86 1.41 -20.12
C LYS A 298 -3.51 0.25 -20.88
N GLU A 299 -2.68 -0.58 -21.52
CA GLU A 299 -3.15 -1.76 -22.26
C GLU A 299 -3.82 -2.77 -21.32
N MET A 300 -3.23 -3.01 -20.15
CA MET A 300 -3.75 -3.97 -19.18
C MET A 300 -5.03 -3.49 -18.48
N ASP A 301 -5.12 -2.22 -18.07
CA ASP A 301 -6.36 -1.68 -17.46
C ASP A 301 -7.50 -1.65 -18.48
N ARG A 302 -7.21 -1.35 -19.76
CA ARG A 302 -8.20 -1.47 -20.84
C ARG A 302 -8.73 -2.88 -20.95
N GLU A 303 -7.83 -3.85 -20.92
CA GLU A 303 -8.15 -5.26 -21.02
C GLU A 303 -9.00 -5.74 -19.85
N ILE A 304 -8.59 -5.42 -18.63
CA ILE A 304 -9.34 -5.72 -17.40
C ILE A 304 -10.78 -5.19 -17.51
N LEU A 305 -10.95 -3.93 -17.93
CA LEU A 305 -12.27 -3.32 -18.06
C LEU A 305 -13.13 -4.01 -19.14
N ASN A 306 -12.53 -4.37 -20.27
CA ASN A 306 -13.23 -5.09 -21.34
C ASN A 306 -13.68 -6.49 -20.89
N MET A 307 -12.76 -7.27 -20.32
CA MET A 307 -13.05 -8.62 -19.82
C MET A 307 -14.13 -8.58 -18.73
N LEU A 308 -14.02 -7.66 -17.77
CA LEU A 308 -15.01 -7.48 -16.73
C LEU A 308 -16.39 -7.13 -17.29
N LYS A 309 -16.46 -6.17 -18.22
CA LYS A 309 -17.74 -5.78 -18.85
C LYS A 309 -18.38 -6.92 -19.63
N LEU A 310 -17.60 -7.84 -20.19
CA LEU A 310 -18.14 -9.04 -20.85
C LEU A 310 -18.63 -10.06 -19.82
N GLU A 311 -17.80 -10.39 -18.83
CA GLU A 311 -18.07 -11.45 -17.86
C GLU A 311 -19.31 -11.14 -16.99
N ILE A 312 -19.45 -9.90 -16.50
CA ILE A 312 -20.64 -9.49 -15.72
C ILE A 312 -21.95 -9.51 -16.53
N ASN A 313 -21.84 -9.49 -17.86
CA ASN A 313 -22.98 -9.56 -18.78
C ASN A 313 -23.18 -10.99 -19.30
N GLY A 314 -22.45 -11.98 -18.77
CA GLY A 314 -22.55 -13.38 -19.16
C GLY A 314 -22.02 -13.67 -20.56
N LEU A 315 -21.14 -12.81 -21.08
CA LEU A 315 -20.54 -12.96 -22.40
C LEU A 315 -19.15 -13.58 -22.28
N GLU A 316 -18.82 -14.46 -23.23
CA GLU A 316 -17.49 -15.04 -23.33
C GLU A 316 -16.48 -14.01 -23.85
N TYR A 317 -15.25 -14.11 -23.35
CA TYR A 317 -14.13 -13.32 -23.82
C TYR A 317 -13.37 -14.09 -24.91
N GLU A 318 -13.43 -13.60 -26.16
CA GLU A 318 -12.49 -14.02 -27.20
C GLU A 318 -11.20 -13.22 -27.02
N ASP A 319 -10.08 -13.89 -26.73
CA ASP A 319 -8.76 -13.25 -26.72
C ASP A 319 -8.39 -12.77 -28.12
N LYS A 320 -8.70 -11.49 -28.39
CA LYS A 320 -8.40 -10.81 -29.66
C LYS A 320 -7.04 -10.15 -29.67
N PHE A 321 -6.38 -10.05 -28.51
CA PHE A 321 -5.10 -9.37 -28.37
C PHE A 321 -3.91 -10.32 -28.46
N GLY A 322 -4.17 -11.63 -28.57
CA GLY A 322 -3.11 -12.63 -28.56
C GLY A 322 -2.27 -12.44 -27.31
N LEU A 323 -2.94 -12.16 -26.18
CA LEU A 323 -2.28 -12.16 -24.91
C LEU A 323 -1.90 -13.60 -24.67
N ASP A 324 -0.65 -13.93 -25.00
CA ASP A 324 0.08 -14.92 -24.23
C ASP A 324 -0.02 -14.45 -22.77
N LEU A 325 -1.12 -14.84 -22.10
CA LEU A 325 -1.34 -14.78 -20.66
C LEU A 325 -0.22 -15.53 -19.91
N VAL A 326 0.58 -16.26 -20.69
CA VAL A 326 1.88 -16.87 -20.47
C VAL A 326 2.94 -15.82 -20.06
N ASP A 327 3.09 -15.68 -18.75
CA ASP A 327 4.40 -15.82 -18.13
C ASP A 327 5.54 -14.84 -18.48
N SER A 328 5.27 -13.59 -18.85
CA SER A 328 6.34 -12.58 -18.89
C SER A 328 6.86 -12.18 -17.50
N TRP A 329 6.21 -12.68 -16.43
CA TRP A 329 6.75 -12.75 -15.08
C TRP A 329 6.80 -14.21 -14.62
N LYS A 330 7.46 -15.07 -15.40
CA LYS A 330 7.90 -16.40 -14.96
C LYS A 330 9.06 -16.28 -13.98
N ILE A 331 8.80 -15.68 -12.82
CA ILE A 331 9.17 -16.42 -11.63
C ILE A 331 8.05 -17.42 -11.47
N ASN A 332 8.26 -18.62 -11.99
CA ASN A 332 7.40 -19.75 -11.71
C ASN A 332 7.54 -19.98 -10.20
N LYS A 333 6.69 -19.35 -9.38
CA LYS A 333 6.78 -19.39 -7.91
C LYS A 333 6.78 -20.83 -7.38
N GLY A 334 6.29 -21.80 -8.17
CA GLY A 334 6.38 -23.22 -7.85
C GLY A 334 7.81 -23.77 -7.74
N ASP A 335 8.80 -23.11 -8.34
CA ASP A 335 10.23 -23.49 -8.30
C ASP A 335 11.07 -22.54 -7.42
N ASP A 336 10.46 -21.54 -6.78
CA ASP A 336 11.16 -20.61 -5.90
C ASP A 336 11.47 -21.27 -4.55
N LEU A 337 12.75 -21.60 -4.34
CA LEU A 337 13.26 -22.27 -3.15
C LEU A 337 13.10 -21.42 -1.87
N ALA A 338 12.94 -20.11 -2.00
CA ALA A 338 12.78 -19.20 -0.87
C ALA A 338 11.32 -18.98 -0.45
N LEU A 339 10.35 -19.30 -1.31
CA LEU A 339 8.94 -18.98 -1.09
C LEU A 339 8.42 -19.61 0.22
N HIS A 340 7.81 -18.78 1.07
CA HIS A 340 7.24 -19.10 2.37
C HIS A 340 8.21 -19.69 3.40
N LYS A 341 9.53 -19.57 3.16
CA LYS A 341 10.56 -20.03 4.08
C LYS A 341 10.78 -19.07 5.24
N GLN A 342 11.50 -19.54 6.26
CA GLN A 342 11.83 -18.72 7.43
C GLN A 342 12.88 -17.66 7.08
N VAL A 343 12.65 -16.42 7.54
CA VAL A 343 13.51 -15.26 7.25
C VAL A 343 14.02 -14.60 8.52
N PHE A 344 15.24 -14.09 8.46
CA PHE A 344 15.93 -13.37 9.53
C PHE A 344 16.55 -12.09 8.97
N SER A 345 16.48 -10.99 9.73
CA SER A 345 16.99 -9.68 9.33
C SER A 345 17.83 -9.05 10.43
N SER A 346 18.73 -8.14 10.06
CA SER A 346 19.47 -7.29 11.00
C SER A 346 18.55 -6.32 11.75
N SER A 347 17.53 -5.82 11.06
CA SER A 347 16.51 -4.96 11.64
C SER A 347 15.23 -4.97 10.79
N ASP A 348 14.11 -4.68 11.45
CA ASP A 348 12.84 -4.33 10.82
C ASP A 348 12.48 -2.91 11.27
N SER A 349 12.23 -2.00 10.32
CA SER A 349 11.94 -0.59 10.60
C SER A 349 10.61 -0.40 11.33
N GLU A 350 9.60 -1.22 10.99
CA GLU A 350 8.27 -1.23 11.60
C GLU A 350 7.66 -2.64 11.52
N ILE A 351 6.69 -2.95 12.39
CA ILE A 351 6.05 -4.29 12.45
C ILE A 351 5.36 -4.71 11.14
N VAL A 352 4.93 -3.75 10.33
CA VAL A 352 4.31 -4.01 9.02
C VAL A 352 5.33 -4.31 7.93
N TYR A 353 6.58 -3.86 8.07
CA TYR A 353 7.68 -4.13 7.13
C TYR A 353 8.54 -5.31 7.57
N TYR A 354 7.86 -6.35 8.07
CA TYR A 354 8.50 -7.48 8.70
C TYR A 354 9.24 -8.34 7.68
N LYS A 355 10.35 -8.92 8.10
CA LYS A 355 11.19 -9.83 7.30
C LYS A 355 10.43 -10.95 6.57
N SER A 356 9.29 -11.42 7.10
CA SER A 356 8.48 -12.46 6.44
C SER A 356 7.91 -12.02 5.08
N ASN A 357 7.75 -10.72 4.87
CA ASN A 357 7.27 -10.18 3.60
C ASN A 357 8.26 -10.41 2.46
N LEU A 358 9.53 -10.72 2.74
CA LEU A 358 10.54 -10.96 1.71
C LEU A 358 10.18 -12.15 0.79
N VAL A 359 9.47 -13.14 1.32
CA VAL A 359 9.23 -14.42 0.65
C VAL A 359 7.76 -14.85 0.72
N ASP A 360 6.85 -13.91 0.93
CA ASP A 360 5.41 -14.19 1.03
C ASP A 360 4.72 -14.33 -0.34
N GLY A 361 5.44 -14.06 -1.42
CA GLY A 361 4.91 -14.12 -2.77
C GLY A 361 4.00 -12.97 -3.13
N TYR A 362 4.01 -11.85 -2.40
CA TYR A 362 3.31 -10.63 -2.79
C TYR A 362 4.31 -9.54 -3.15
N ASN A 363 4.23 -8.97 -4.35
CA ASN A 363 5.12 -7.87 -4.78
C ASN A 363 4.72 -6.51 -4.18
N LEU A 364 3.78 -6.52 -3.25
CA LEU A 364 3.17 -5.33 -2.65
C LEU A 364 3.40 -5.28 -1.16
N THR A 365 3.96 -6.32 -0.55
CA THR A 365 4.47 -6.33 0.81
C THR A 365 6.00 -6.27 0.75
N ARG A 366 6.65 -5.62 1.72
CA ARG A 366 8.11 -5.49 1.71
C ARG A 366 8.73 -5.69 3.07
N TRP A 367 9.95 -6.18 3.07
CA TRP A 367 10.87 -5.97 4.18
C TRP A 367 11.50 -4.59 4.04
N ASN A 368 11.69 -3.88 5.16
CA ASN A 368 12.41 -2.61 5.20
C ASN A 368 13.26 -2.52 6.47
N SER A 369 14.57 -2.33 6.30
CA SER A 369 15.53 -2.16 7.40
C SER A 369 15.55 -0.73 7.95
N LYS A 370 16.25 -0.54 9.08
CA LYS A 370 16.62 0.78 9.59
C LYS A 370 17.59 1.50 8.64
N GLU A 371 17.61 2.82 8.71
CA GLU A 371 18.45 3.71 7.90
C GLU A 371 19.91 3.75 8.38
N SER A 372 20.61 2.61 8.25
CA SER A 372 22.03 2.50 8.64
C SER A 372 22.74 1.45 7.80
N ASP A 373 24.07 1.52 7.74
CA ASP A 373 24.91 0.58 7.01
C ASP A 373 25.85 -0.16 7.98
N PRO A 374 26.07 -1.48 7.81
CA PRO A 374 25.41 -2.39 6.87
C PRO A 374 24.02 -2.86 7.36
N GLN A 375 23.22 -3.43 6.45
CA GLN A 375 22.02 -4.22 6.79
C GLN A 375 22.03 -5.54 6.05
N TRP A 376 21.30 -6.53 6.58
CA TRP A 376 21.18 -7.82 5.95
C TRP A 376 19.83 -8.47 6.19
N ILE A 377 19.46 -9.36 5.26
CA ILE A 377 18.35 -10.27 5.39
C ILE A 377 18.74 -11.61 4.77
N TYR A 378 18.39 -12.72 5.44
CA TYR A 378 18.64 -14.05 4.92
C TYR A 378 17.44 -14.97 5.09
N VAL A 379 17.34 -15.93 4.18
CA VAL A 379 16.34 -16.99 4.16
C VAL A 379 16.98 -18.32 4.50
N ASP A 380 16.31 -19.13 5.31
CA ASP A 380 16.63 -20.54 5.54
C ASP A 380 15.91 -21.39 4.49
N LEU A 381 16.65 -21.97 3.53
CA LEU A 381 16.10 -22.84 2.48
C LEU A 381 15.76 -24.26 3.01
N GLU A 382 15.81 -24.46 4.33
CA GLU A 382 15.55 -25.69 5.11
C GLU A 382 16.56 -26.82 4.91
N SER A 383 17.27 -26.83 3.79
CA SER A 383 18.31 -27.80 3.45
C SER A 383 19.35 -27.17 2.54
N GLU A 384 20.51 -27.80 2.39
CA GLU A 384 21.55 -27.33 1.49
C GLU A 384 21.08 -27.40 0.02
N GLN A 385 21.00 -26.25 -0.65
CA GLN A 385 20.54 -26.13 -2.03
C GLN A 385 21.68 -25.69 -2.96
N VAL A 386 21.64 -26.14 -4.21
CA VAL A 386 22.42 -25.54 -5.30
C VAL A 386 21.67 -24.31 -5.79
N ILE A 387 22.38 -23.18 -5.92
CA ILE A 387 21.78 -21.89 -6.24
C ILE A 387 22.43 -21.35 -7.51
N LYS A 388 21.59 -21.05 -8.51
CA LYS A 388 22.03 -20.55 -9.82
C LYS A 388 21.48 -19.19 -10.19
N THR A 389 20.27 -18.88 -9.73
CA THR A 389 19.64 -17.59 -9.97
C THR A 389 19.08 -17.05 -8.67
N VAL A 390 19.35 -15.78 -8.41
CA VAL A 390 18.72 -15.02 -7.33
C VAL A 390 18.05 -13.82 -7.95
N VAL A 391 16.76 -13.61 -7.68
CA VAL A 391 16.04 -12.43 -8.13
C VAL A 391 15.76 -11.54 -6.93
N LEU A 392 16.23 -10.31 -6.99
CA LEU A 392 15.91 -9.27 -6.01
C LEU A 392 14.87 -8.34 -6.62
N ASN A 393 13.73 -8.17 -5.97
CA ASN A 393 12.75 -7.16 -6.31
C ASN A 393 12.85 -6.01 -5.31
N TRP A 394 13.64 -4.99 -5.64
CA TRP A 394 13.88 -3.83 -4.79
C TRP A 394 12.72 -2.84 -4.81
N GLU A 395 12.48 -2.25 -3.64
CA GLU A 395 11.78 -0.97 -3.56
C GLU A 395 12.74 0.16 -4.00
N ALA A 396 12.26 1.40 -4.12
CA ALA A 396 13.09 2.58 -4.34
C ALA A 396 14.27 2.70 -3.35
N ALA A 397 14.13 2.21 -2.11
CA ALA A 397 15.20 2.12 -1.12
C ALA A 397 16.12 0.89 -1.37
N TYR A 398 16.91 0.92 -2.45
CA TYR A 398 17.78 -0.18 -2.89
C TYR A 398 19.21 -0.14 -2.32
N ALA A 399 19.93 -1.27 -2.40
CA ALA A 399 21.37 -1.31 -2.17
C ALA A 399 22.17 -0.93 -3.42
N LYS A 400 23.03 0.09 -3.32
CA LYS A 400 24.02 0.39 -4.37
C LYS A 400 25.21 -0.55 -4.29
N SER A 401 25.70 -0.83 -3.09
CA SER A 401 26.75 -1.82 -2.85
C SER A 401 26.21 -2.93 -1.97
N TYR A 402 26.28 -4.18 -2.45
CA TYR A 402 25.81 -5.35 -1.71
C TYR A 402 26.49 -6.64 -2.17
N LYS A 403 26.28 -7.68 -1.37
CA LYS A 403 26.71 -9.05 -1.62
C LYS A 403 25.53 -10.01 -1.53
N ILE A 404 25.59 -11.08 -2.33
CA ILE A 404 24.79 -12.28 -2.06
C ILE A 404 25.73 -13.32 -1.50
N GLN A 405 25.32 -13.92 -0.39
CA GLN A 405 26.14 -14.85 0.37
C GLN A 405 25.37 -16.12 0.67
N VAL A 406 26.09 -17.23 0.78
CA VAL A 406 25.53 -18.51 1.22
C VAL A 406 26.21 -18.99 2.50
N SER A 407 25.49 -19.78 3.28
CA SER A 407 26.01 -20.40 4.51
C SER A 407 25.33 -21.74 4.76
N ASN A 408 25.98 -22.62 5.52
CA ASN A 408 25.40 -23.86 6.02
C ASN A 408 25.00 -23.81 7.50
N ASP A 409 25.44 -22.79 8.24
CA ASP A 409 25.24 -22.64 9.68
C ASP A 409 24.71 -21.25 10.10
N ALA A 410 24.53 -20.34 9.14
CA ALA A 410 24.17 -18.93 9.32
C ALA A 410 25.19 -18.10 10.13
N LEU A 411 26.40 -18.64 10.37
CA LEU A 411 27.50 -17.99 11.07
C LEU A 411 28.62 -17.62 10.10
N ASP A 412 29.07 -18.59 9.31
CA ASP A 412 30.12 -18.43 8.32
C ASP A 412 29.52 -18.26 6.93
N TRP A 413 29.84 -17.14 6.27
CA TRP A 413 29.21 -16.71 5.03
C TRP A 413 30.22 -16.64 3.89
N THR A 414 29.87 -17.23 2.76
CA THR A 414 30.66 -17.20 1.52
C THR A 414 29.98 -16.31 0.49
N ASP A 415 30.72 -15.33 -0.04
CA ASP A 415 30.24 -14.45 -1.12
C ASP A 415 30.09 -15.25 -2.43
N ILE A 416 28.90 -15.19 -3.02
CA ILE A 416 28.60 -15.79 -4.34
C ILE A 416 28.24 -14.73 -5.39
N TYR A 417 28.08 -13.48 -4.96
CA TYR A 417 27.92 -12.29 -5.81
C TYR A 417 28.36 -11.04 -5.04
N THR A 418 28.94 -10.05 -5.72
CA THR A 418 29.28 -8.74 -5.15
C THR A 418 29.10 -7.66 -6.21
N THR A 419 28.53 -6.53 -5.84
CA THR A 419 28.41 -5.35 -6.69
C THR A 419 28.60 -4.07 -5.87
N SER A 420 29.09 -3.01 -6.53
CA SER A 420 29.12 -1.64 -6.02
C SER A 420 28.31 -0.67 -6.90
N THR A 421 27.58 -1.23 -7.86
CA THR A 421 26.81 -0.50 -8.88
C THR A 421 25.42 -1.10 -9.05
N GLY A 422 24.84 -1.62 -7.96
CA GLY A 422 23.45 -2.04 -7.90
C GLY A 422 22.55 -0.92 -8.43
N GLN A 423 21.57 -1.30 -9.24
CA GLN A 423 20.63 -0.40 -9.87
C GLN A 423 19.29 -0.37 -9.13
N GLY A 424 19.00 -1.36 -8.28
CA GLY A 424 17.68 -1.53 -7.70
C GLY A 424 16.69 -2.08 -8.73
N GLU A 425 15.39 -1.81 -8.56
CA GLU A 425 14.32 -2.40 -9.37
C GLU A 425 14.37 -3.94 -9.30
N ILE A 426 14.10 -4.66 -10.40
CA ILE A 426 14.25 -6.11 -10.46
C ILE A 426 15.67 -6.42 -10.95
N GLU A 427 16.44 -7.10 -10.12
CA GLU A 427 17.79 -7.57 -10.47
C GLU A 427 17.78 -9.10 -10.50
N GLU A 428 17.93 -9.66 -11.70
CA GLU A 428 18.17 -11.10 -11.89
C GLU A 428 19.67 -11.37 -11.89
N LEU A 429 20.14 -12.05 -10.86
CA LEU A 429 21.54 -12.33 -10.63
C LEU A 429 21.84 -13.79 -10.97
N LYS A 430 22.68 -14.02 -11.99
CA LYS A 430 23.28 -15.33 -12.22
C LYS A 430 24.43 -15.53 -11.24
N VAL A 431 24.31 -16.56 -10.41
CA VAL A 431 25.24 -16.87 -9.32
C VAL A 431 25.63 -18.34 -9.37
N SER A 432 26.68 -18.71 -8.64
CA SER A 432 27.07 -20.11 -8.45
C SER A 432 27.44 -20.31 -7.00
N GLY A 433 26.56 -20.98 -6.26
CA GLY A 433 26.75 -21.24 -4.84
C GLY A 433 26.02 -22.48 -4.36
N LYS A 434 26.43 -22.98 -3.21
CA LYS A 434 25.73 -24.04 -2.49
C LYS A 434 25.65 -23.67 -1.02
N GLY A 435 24.46 -23.78 -0.43
CA GLY A 435 24.27 -23.52 0.99
C GLY A 435 22.82 -23.70 1.41
N ARG A 436 22.60 -23.85 2.72
CA ARG A 436 21.25 -23.87 3.31
C ARG A 436 20.66 -22.48 3.46
N PHE A 437 21.48 -21.49 3.80
CA PHE A 437 21.04 -20.12 3.99
C PHE A 437 21.53 -19.25 2.84
N LEU A 438 20.69 -18.32 2.38
CA LEU A 438 21.08 -17.29 1.43
C LEU A 438 20.81 -15.90 2.00
N ARG A 439 21.81 -15.02 1.96
CA ARG A 439 21.78 -13.67 2.54
C ARG A 439 22.02 -12.61 1.48
N MET A 440 21.17 -11.59 1.47
CA MET A 440 21.51 -10.28 0.91
C MET A 440 22.17 -9.44 2.00
N PHE A 441 23.39 -8.96 1.74
CA PHE A 441 24.18 -8.14 2.67
C PHE A 441 24.51 -6.79 2.01
N GLY A 442 23.77 -5.76 2.40
CA GLY A 442 23.89 -4.39 1.90
C GLY A 442 24.93 -3.60 2.69
N THR A 443 25.85 -2.94 1.97
CA THR A 443 26.96 -2.17 2.55
C THR A 443 26.93 -0.68 2.19
N GLU A 444 26.23 -0.30 1.13
CA GLU A 444 26.00 1.10 0.76
C GLU A 444 24.59 1.26 0.18
N ARG A 445 23.81 2.18 0.76
CA ARG A 445 22.44 2.49 0.31
C ARG A 445 22.47 3.35 -0.96
N GLY A 446 21.52 3.11 -1.86
CA GLY A 446 21.33 3.90 -3.09
C GLY A 446 20.51 5.17 -2.90
N THR A 447 19.88 5.32 -1.73
CA THR A 447 19.02 6.45 -1.31
C THR A 447 19.30 6.77 0.16
N PRO A 448 18.83 7.91 0.72
CA PRO A 448 19.00 8.20 2.15
C PRO A 448 18.20 7.28 3.08
N TYR A 449 17.21 6.55 2.55
CA TYR A 449 16.39 5.59 3.29
C TYR A 449 17.17 4.31 3.63
N GLY A 450 16.50 3.31 4.21
CA GLY A 450 17.09 1.99 4.50
C GLY A 450 17.30 1.11 3.26
N TYR A 451 17.34 -0.19 3.48
CA TYR A 451 17.24 -1.22 2.43
C TYR A 451 15.86 -1.85 2.46
N SER A 452 15.20 -1.93 1.30
CA SER A 452 13.84 -2.45 1.17
C SER A 452 13.67 -3.34 -0.05
N LEU A 453 13.11 -4.53 0.17
CA LEU A 453 12.83 -5.53 -0.87
C LEU A 453 11.35 -5.90 -0.84
N TRP A 454 10.68 -5.77 -1.99
CA TRP A 454 9.37 -6.37 -2.26
C TRP A 454 9.45 -7.89 -2.32
N GLY A 455 10.62 -8.44 -2.67
CA GLY A 455 10.79 -9.89 -2.70
C GLY A 455 12.22 -10.34 -2.96
N LEU A 456 12.49 -11.58 -2.55
CA LEU A 456 13.70 -12.33 -2.90
C LEU A 456 13.28 -13.73 -3.33
N SER A 457 13.70 -14.14 -4.52
CA SER A 457 13.46 -15.48 -5.05
C SER A 457 14.77 -16.20 -5.37
N VAL A 458 14.79 -17.51 -5.17
CA VAL A 458 15.99 -18.36 -5.32
C VAL A 458 15.67 -19.56 -6.20
N PHE A 459 16.48 -19.80 -7.22
CA PHE A 459 16.30 -20.92 -8.16
C PHE A 459 17.59 -21.73 -8.37
N ASN A 460 17.41 -23.00 -8.72
CA ASN A 460 18.48 -23.97 -8.97
C ASN A 460 18.69 -24.30 -10.45
N ASN A 461 17.91 -23.70 -11.36
CA ASN A 461 17.91 -24.02 -12.79
C ASN A 461 18.76 -23.07 -13.63
#